data_AF-A0A7S1W3V5-F1
#
_entry.id   AF-A0A7S1W3V5-F1
#
_cell.length_a   1.000
_cell.length_b   1.000
_cell.length_c   1.000
_cell.angle_alpha   90.00
_cell.angle_beta   90.00
_cell.angle_gamma   90.00
#
_symmetry.space_group_name_H-M   'P 1'
#
loop_
_entity.id
_entity.type
_entity.pdbx_description
1 polymer ?
#
loop_
_entity_poly.entity_id
_entity_poly.type
_entity_poly.pdbx_seq_one_letter_code
_entity_poly.pdbx_strand_id
1 'polypeptide(L)'
;NTMPRFVPPTRAAVVGESMALNPRTARAAAARKEGPEQQAACARAAQHHAALTTIASADGTDGVVGADGSPLFFPPVPRPRPGDWLAENQELGQSFVKYAKQTGYSVAQPHGPFDTIAIVLLMPVGDTDVPQLPAKLPRELKDYIEAFYAPLRVEVVSQPVLVVSGPKDEPKGLRTKDTVRVPYIGSANGVMGVPQVAFGELLRHATAAVSKRPDLRRRVVMTMGLTTLDITLDNGHNNWVYGAARPTDSAGVFSLVRFRPEFAGEDPQSSSA
;
A
#
# COMPACT_ATOMS: atom_id res chain seq x y z
N ASN A 1 -32.19 38.11 30.21
CA ASN A 1 -31.42 37.19 29.35
C ASN A 1 -29.96 37.57 29.34
N THR A 2 -29.23 37.11 30.34
CA THR A 2 -27.79 37.30 30.53
C THR A 2 -27.07 36.08 29.98
N MET A 3 -26.26 36.26 28.94
CA MET A 3 -25.37 35.22 28.41
C MET A 3 -24.29 34.87 29.45
N PRO A 4 -23.94 33.57 29.64
CA PRO A 4 -22.87 33.19 30.54
C PRO A 4 -21.50 33.54 29.93
N ARG A 5 -20.63 34.11 30.76
CA ARG A 5 -19.22 34.40 30.42
C ARG A 5 -18.42 33.09 30.43
N PHE A 6 -17.68 32.86 29.35
CA PHE A 6 -16.70 31.79 29.21
C PHE A 6 -15.50 32.07 30.13
N VAL A 7 -15.20 31.13 31.03
CA VAL A 7 -14.01 31.15 31.88
C VAL A 7 -13.04 30.10 31.35
N PRO A 8 -11.83 30.45 30.89
CA PRO A 8 -10.87 29.45 30.42
C PRO A 8 -10.31 28.65 31.61
N PRO A 9 -10.02 27.35 31.43
CA PRO A 9 -9.49 26.52 32.50
C PRO A 9 -8.06 26.93 32.87
N THR A 10 -7.84 27.01 34.18
CA THR A 10 -6.55 27.26 34.82
C THR A 10 -5.58 26.12 34.52
N ARG A 11 -4.35 26.48 34.12
CA ARG A 11 -3.22 25.58 33.84
C ARG A 11 -2.94 24.68 35.06
N ALA A 12 -3.23 23.38 34.94
CA ALA A 12 -2.72 22.38 35.88
C ALA A 12 -1.23 22.14 35.63
N ALA A 13 -0.41 22.25 36.67
CA ALA A 13 1.01 21.97 36.62
C ALA A 13 1.24 20.47 36.36
N VAL A 14 1.88 20.16 35.22
CA VAL A 14 2.41 18.82 34.93
C VAL A 14 3.71 18.67 35.70
N VAL A 15 3.68 17.91 36.79
CA VAL A 15 4.87 17.41 37.48
C VAL A 15 5.50 16.36 36.58
N GLY A 16 6.62 16.69 35.94
CA GLY A 16 7.39 15.75 35.13
C GLY A 16 8.21 14.82 36.03
N GLU A 17 7.79 13.56 36.15
CA GLU A 17 8.67 12.48 36.61
C GLU A 17 9.57 12.04 35.45
N SER A 18 10.82 12.46 35.52
CA SER A 18 11.90 12.01 34.63
C SER A 18 12.27 10.56 34.96
N MET A 19 11.69 9.59 34.25
CA MET A 19 12.26 8.24 34.16
C MET A 19 13.56 8.29 33.36
N ALA A 20 14.67 8.49 34.06
CA ALA A 20 16.00 8.33 33.49
C ALA A 20 16.23 6.85 33.14
N LEU A 21 16.16 6.54 31.85
CA LEU A 21 16.60 5.26 31.30
C LEU A 21 18.05 4.99 31.72
N ASN A 22 18.29 3.80 32.28
CA ASN A 22 19.59 3.35 32.74
C ASN A 22 20.63 3.46 31.59
N PRO A 23 21.70 4.25 31.72
CA PRO A 23 22.67 4.47 30.65
C PRO A 23 23.43 3.19 30.24
N ARG A 24 23.37 2.11 31.04
CA ARG A 24 23.92 0.80 30.67
C ARG A 24 23.07 0.03 29.66
N THR A 25 21.75 0.20 29.64
CA THR A 25 20.89 -0.46 28.62
C THR A 25 20.94 0.28 27.28
N ALA A 26 21.08 1.60 27.29
CA ALA A 26 21.25 2.41 26.09
C ALA A 26 22.56 2.10 25.34
N ARG A 27 23.65 1.80 26.06
CA ARG A 27 24.97 1.50 25.45
C ARG A 27 25.06 0.09 24.87
N ALA A 28 24.28 -0.87 25.38
CA ALA A 28 24.23 -2.23 24.85
C ALA A 28 23.41 -2.35 23.55
N ALA A 29 22.42 -1.47 23.36
CA ALA A 29 21.64 -1.42 22.12
C ALA A 29 22.42 -0.81 20.93
N ALA A 30 23.33 0.12 21.20
CA ALA A 30 24.07 0.86 20.17
C ALA A 30 25.29 0.11 19.58
N ALA A 31 25.65 -1.07 20.10
CA ALA A 31 26.88 -1.80 19.72
C ALA A 31 26.62 -3.17 19.07
N ARG A 32 25.41 -3.44 18.58
CA ARG A 32 25.17 -4.61 17.73
C ARG A 32 25.66 -4.27 16.32
N LYS A 33 26.80 -4.85 15.91
CA LYS A 33 27.22 -4.89 14.51
C LYS A 33 26.01 -5.31 13.67
N GLU A 34 25.66 -4.50 12.68
CA GLU A 34 24.62 -4.84 11.71
C GLU A 34 24.91 -6.24 11.14
N GLY A 35 23.95 -7.15 11.29
CA GLY A 35 24.10 -8.50 10.76
C GLY A 35 24.24 -8.47 9.23
N PRO A 36 24.87 -9.48 8.62
CA PRO A 36 25.08 -9.54 7.17
C PRO A 36 23.78 -9.39 6.36
N GLU A 37 22.63 -9.80 6.88
CA GLU A 37 21.32 -9.59 6.24
C GLU A 37 20.89 -8.12 6.19
N GLN A 38 21.15 -7.35 7.25
CA GLN A 38 20.81 -5.92 7.32
C GLN A 38 21.70 -5.12 6.36
N GLN A 39 23.00 -5.44 6.32
CA GLN A 39 23.94 -4.82 5.37
C GLN A 39 23.54 -5.12 3.92
N ALA A 40 23.13 -6.36 3.63
CA ALA A 40 22.63 -6.72 2.31
C ALA A 40 21.32 -5.99 1.96
N ALA A 41 20.42 -5.77 2.92
CA ALA A 41 19.19 -5.00 2.71
C ALA A 41 19.49 -3.52 2.45
N CYS A 42 20.36 -2.89 3.24
CA CYS A 42 20.82 -1.52 3.01
C CYS A 42 21.53 -1.38 1.66
N ALA A 43 22.34 -2.36 1.26
CA ALA A 43 22.99 -2.36 -0.05
C ALA A 43 21.96 -2.46 -1.20
N ARG A 44 20.95 -3.32 -1.09
CA ARG A 44 19.85 -3.41 -2.06
C ARG A 44 19.05 -2.11 -2.13
N ALA A 45 18.67 -1.54 -0.98
CA ALA A 45 17.95 -0.27 -0.92
C ALA A 45 18.79 0.89 -1.53
N ALA A 46 20.10 0.92 -1.27
CA ALA A 46 21.01 1.90 -1.85
C ALA A 46 21.18 1.70 -3.38
N GLN A 47 21.25 0.46 -3.87
CA GLN A 47 21.28 0.16 -5.30
C GLN A 47 19.95 0.56 -5.98
N HIS A 48 18.82 0.29 -5.34
CA HIS A 48 17.50 0.67 -5.83
C HIS A 48 17.32 2.19 -5.84
N HIS A 49 17.75 2.86 -4.77
CA HIS A 49 17.77 4.33 -4.70
C HIS A 49 18.71 4.92 -5.75
N ALA A 50 19.91 4.35 -5.94
CA ALA A 50 20.83 4.79 -6.99
C ALA A 50 20.21 4.62 -8.38
N ALA A 51 19.56 3.50 -8.66
CA ALA A 51 18.82 3.29 -9.90
C ALA A 51 17.74 4.37 -10.08
N LEU A 52 16.89 4.59 -9.07
CA LEU A 52 15.84 5.63 -9.09
C LEU A 52 16.41 7.05 -9.23
N THR A 53 17.59 7.34 -8.68
CA THR A 53 18.22 8.66 -8.73
C THR A 53 18.91 8.91 -10.08
N THR A 54 19.57 7.91 -10.66
CA THR A 54 20.13 7.96 -12.02
C THR A 54 19.01 8.25 -13.03
N ILE A 55 17.85 7.65 -12.81
CA ILE A 55 16.65 7.86 -13.58
C ILE A 55 16.09 9.31 -13.43
N ALA A 56 16.10 9.88 -12.22
CA ALA A 56 15.58 11.24 -11.96
C ALA A 56 16.51 12.39 -12.42
N SER A 57 17.75 12.07 -12.79
CA SER A 57 18.75 13.06 -13.24
C SER A 57 18.78 13.28 -14.75
N ALA A 58 18.05 12.48 -15.54
CA ALA A 58 17.88 12.72 -16.96
C ALA A 58 16.74 13.74 -17.15
N ASP A 59 17.08 14.97 -17.53
CA ASP A 59 16.13 16.07 -17.79
C ASP A 59 15.29 15.86 -19.08
N GLY A 60 14.97 14.61 -19.43
CA GLY A 60 14.16 14.26 -20.58
C GLY A 60 13.32 13.02 -20.28
N THR A 61 12.02 13.13 -20.49
CA THR A 61 11.03 12.04 -20.36
C THR A 61 11.16 10.95 -21.43
N ASP A 62 12.15 11.05 -22.33
CA ASP A 62 12.31 10.13 -23.44
C ASP A 62 12.96 8.82 -22.98
N GLY A 63 12.09 7.87 -22.67
CA GLY A 63 12.40 6.44 -22.70
C GLY A 63 13.26 5.95 -21.54
N VAL A 64 12.82 6.16 -20.29
CA VAL A 64 13.43 5.46 -19.17
C VAL A 64 13.12 3.97 -19.29
N VAL A 65 14.10 3.24 -19.79
CA VAL A 65 14.11 1.79 -19.91
C VAL A 65 14.80 1.19 -18.68
N GLY A 66 14.23 0.09 -18.18
CA GLY A 66 14.86 -0.75 -17.17
C GLY A 66 16.18 -1.35 -17.66
N ALA A 67 16.89 -2.00 -16.75
CA ALA A 67 18.19 -2.61 -17.05
C ALA A 67 18.15 -3.65 -18.20
N ASP A 68 16.97 -4.19 -18.51
CA ASP A 68 16.72 -5.12 -19.60
C ASP A 68 16.26 -4.45 -20.91
N GLY A 69 16.25 -3.11 -20.96
CA GLY A 69 15.77 -2.34 -22.11
C GLY A 69 14.25 -2.26 -22.23
N SER A 70 13.49 -2.88 -21.33
CA SER A 70 12.02 -2.76 -21.32
C SER A 70 11.59 -1.46 -20.61
N PRO A 71 10.47 -0.83 -20.99
CA PRO A 71 9.99 0.34 -20.29
C PRO A 71 9.75 0.03 -18.81
N LEU A 72 10.13 0.96 -17.92
CA LEU A 72 9.87 0.80 -16.49
C LEU A 72 8.37 0.64 -16.24
N PHE A 73 8.02 -0.27 -15.33
CA PHE A 73 6.62 -0.47 -14.95
C PHE A 73 6.04 0.75 -14.23
N PHE A 74 6.86 1.41 -13.40
CA PHE A 74 6.55 2.70 -12.81
C PHE A 74 7.49 3.75 -13.40
N PRO A 75 7.03 4.56 -14.36
CA PRO A 75 7.85 5.66 -14.85
C PRO A 75 8.10 6.64 -13.71
N PRO A 76 9.23 7.36 -13.74
CA PRO A 76 9.54 8.36 -12.73
C PRO A 76 8.48 9.46 -12.73
N VAL A 77 8.15 9.94 -11.53
CA VAL A 77 7.30 11.13 -11.42
C VAL A 77 8.11 12.32 -11.98
N PRO A 78 7.59 13.05 -12.99
CA PRO A 78 8.28 14.22 -13.52
C PRO A 78 8.46 15.28 -12.44
N ARG A 79 9.48 16.13 -12.59
CA ARG A 79 9.64 17.29 -11.71
C ARG A 79 8.38 18.17 -11.77
N PRO A 80 7.89 18.69 -10.63
CA PRO A 80 6.79 19.64 -10.62
C PRO A 80 7.05 20.81 -11.56
N ARG A 81 6.06 21.16 -12.39
CA ARG A 81 6.10 22.26 -13.35
C ARG A 81 5.67 23.57 -12.68
N PRO A 82 6.06 24.74 -13.22
CA PRO A 82 5.49 26.02 -12.78
C PRO A 82 3.95 25.96 -12.82
N GLY A 83 3.28 26.36 -11.73
CA GLY A 83 1.82 26.22 -11.56
C GLY A 83 1.39 24.98 -10.77
N ASP A 84 2.24 23.95 -10.67
CA ASP A 84 1.96 22.80 -9.82
C ASP A 84 2.12 23.18 -8.35
N TRP A 85 1.28 22.61 -7.49
CA TRP A 85 1.31 22.88 -6.05
C TRP A 85 2.71 22.68 -5.44
N LEU A 86 3.39 21.58 -5.79
CA LEU A 86 4.73 21.26 -5.29
C LEU A 86 5.83 22.17 -5.85
N ALA A 87 5.59 22.87 -6.96
CA ALA A 87 6.52 23.87 -7.50
C ALA A 87 6.38 25.21 -6.78
N GLU A 88 5.17 25.57 -6.38
CA GLU A 88 4.86 26.85 -5.72
C GLU A 88 5.03 26.81 -4.20
N ASN A 89 4.83 25.64 -3.59
CA ASN A 89 4.90 25.46 -2.15
C ASN A 89 6.16 24.70 -1.77
N GLN A 90 7.15 25.43 -1.23
CA GLN A 90 8.31 24.83 -0.59
C GLN A 90 7.89 24.23 0.76
N GLU A 91 7.53 22.95 0.75
CA GLU A 91 7.43 22.20 1.99
C GLU A 91 8.84 22.00 2.55
N LEU A 92 8.99 22.13 3.88
CA LEU A 92 10.28 21.86 4.56
C LEU A 92 10.82 20.46 4.26
N GLY A 93 9.95 19.57 3.78
CA GLY A 93 10.28 18.24 3.31
C GLY A 93 10.96 17.40 4.39
N GLN A 94 11.21 16.16 4.02
CA GLN A 94 12.11 15.31 4.77
C GLN A 94 13.07 14.74 3.73
N SER A 95 14.37 15.04 3.87
CA SER A 95 15.35 14.38 3.02
C SER A 95 15.30 12.87 3.28
N PHE A 96 15.61 12.06 2.27
CA PHE A 96 15.67 10.60 2.44
C PHE A 96 16.58 10.19 3.61
N VAL A 97 17.70 10.89 3.80
CA VAL A 97 18.60 10.66 4.95
C VAL A 97 17.90 10.92 6.29
N LYS A 98 17.11 12.00 6.39
CA LYS A 98 16.34 12.31 7.60
C LYS A 98 15.20 11.31 7.79
N TYR A 99 14.53 10.91 6.72
CA TYR A 99 13.54 9.82 6.71
C TYR A 99 14.15 8.55 7.28
N ALA A 100 15.20 8.02 6.65
CA ALA A 100 15.89 6.81 7.07
C ALA A 100 16.34 6.87 8.53
N LYS A 101 16.85 8.01 9.00
CA LYS A 101 17.22 8.20 10.42
C LYS A 101 16.00 8.19 11.36
N GLN A 102 14.88 8.79 10.97
CA GLN A 102 13.69 8.93 11.81
C GLN A 102 12.79 7.69 11.79
N THR A 103 12.60 7.06 10.64
CA THR A 103 11.91 5.78 10.49
C THR A 103 12.77 4.61 10.91
N GLY A 104 14.04 4.86 11.22
CA GLY A 104 14.92 3.91 11.87
C GLY A 104 15.39 2.79 10.95
N TYR A 105 15.75 3.11 9.70
CA TYR A 105 16.55 2.24 8.83
C TYR A 105 17.74 1.60 9.57
N SER A 106 18.27 2.25 10.63
CA SER A 106 19.31 1.69 11.53
C SER A 106 18.88 1.42 12.98
N VAL A 107 17.66 1.79 13.42
CA VAL A 107 17.28 1.76 14.86
C VAL A 107 15.85 1.24 15.12
N ALA A 108 14.90 1.48 14.22
CA ALA A 108 13.56 0.92 14.30
C ALA A 108 13.62 -0.52 13.78
N GLN A 109 14.23 -1.39 14.57
CA GLN A 109 13.84 -2.79 14.47
C GLN A 109 12.34 -2.83 14.75
N PRO A 110 11.54 -3.49 13.91
CA PRO A 110 10.15 -3.68 14.21
C PRO A 110 10.01 -4.21 15.65
N HIS A 111 9.01 -3.72 16.38
CA HIS A 111 8.83 -4.10 17.78
C HIS A 111 8.55 -5.61 17.88
N GLY A 112 9.59 -6.43 18.08
CA GLY A 112 9.46 -7.89 18.12
C GLY A 112 9.66 -8.54 16.74
N PRO A 113 8.96 -9.65 16.42
CA PRO A 113 9.21 -10.44 15.21
C PRO A 113 8.60 -9.85 13.91
N PHE A 114 7.98 -8.66 13.96
CA PHE A 114 7.15 -8.13 12.87
C PHE A 114 7.93 -7.46 11.74
N ASP A 115 8.62 -8.23 10.91
CA ASP A 115 9.51 -7.70 9.86
C ASP A 115 8.92 -7.72 8.45
N THR A 116 7.63 -8.00 8.29
CA THR A 116 7.03 -8.31 6.97
C THR A 116 5.76 -7.50 6.68
N ILE A 117 5.61 -6.99 5.46
CA ILE A 117 4.35 -6.53 4.88
C ILE A 117 3.80 -7.65 4.01
N ALA A 118 2.52 -8.00 4.18
CA ALA A 118 1.87 -9.00 3.32
C ALA A 118 1.01 -8.29 2.26
N ILE A 119 1.31 -8.50 0.98
CA ILE A 119 0.44 -8.11 -0.13
C ILE A 119 -0.44 -9.31 -0.46
N VAL A 120 -1.76 -9.17 -0.33
CA VAL A 120 -2.73 -10.19 -0.70
C VAL A 120 -3.41 -9.80 -2.00
N LEU A 121 -3.09 -10.51 -3.09
CA LEU A 121 -3.71 -10.33 -4.39
C LEU A 121 -5.10 -10.99 -4.39
N LEU A 122 -6.14 -10.17 -4.31
CA LEU A 122 -7.54 -10.56 -4.33
C LEU A 122 -8.01 -10.61 -5.79
N MET A 123 -7.71 -11.73 -6.44
CA MET A 123 -7.90 -11.91 -7.89
C MET A 123 -9.30 -12.41 -8.19
N PRO A 124 -10.13 -11.67 -8.95
CA PRO A 124 -11.40 -12.19 -9.39
C PRO A 124 -11.19 -13.45 -10.25
N VAL A 125 -11.97 -14.49 -9.95
CA VAL A 125 -12.01 -15.75 -10.71
C VAL A 125 -13.38 -15.94 -11.34
N GLY A 126 -13.38 -16.45 -12.57
CA GLY A 126 -14.59 -16.69 -13.36
C GLY A 126 -14.64 -15.82 -14.61
N ASP A 127 -15.78 -15.89 -15.28
CA ASP A 127 -16.07 -15.09 -16.46
C ASP A 127 -16.51 -13.69 -16.01
N THR A 128 -15.53 -12.94 -15.54
CA THR A 128 -15.70 -11.54 -15.17
C THR A 128 -15.06 -10.70 -16.27
N ASP A 129 -15.77 -9.71 -16.80
CA ASP A 129 -15.19 -8.66 -17.67
C ASP A 129 -14.14 -7.79 -16.96
N VAL A 130 -13.71 -8.22 -15.77
CA VAL A 130 -12.70 -7.60 -14.94
C VAL A 130 -11.33 -8.09 -15.41
N PRO A 131 -10.45 -7.17 -15.83
CA PRO A 131 -9.10 -7.55 -16.24
C PRO A 131 -8.33 -8.19 -15.10
N GLN A 132 -7.43 -9.07 -15.51
CA GLN A 132 -6.41 -9.60 -14.63
C GLN A 132 -5.33 -8.55 -14.39
N LEU A 133 -4.64 -8.64 -13.25
CA LEU A 133 -3.48 -7.80 -12.97
C LEU A 133 -2.37 -8.08 -13.99
N PRO A 134 -1.61 -7.05 -14.42
CA PRO A 134 -0.43 -7.26 -15.24
C PRO A 134 0.54 -8.23 -14.56
N ALA A 135 1.06 -9.22 -15.31
CA ALA A 135 1.86 -10.30 -14.73
C ALA A 135 3.11 -9.82 -13.96
N LYS A 136 3.70 -8.69 -14.38
CA LYS A 136 4.88 -8.09 -13.73
C LYS A 136 4.55 -7.31 -12.46
N LEU A 137 3.33 -6.77 -12.34
CA LEU A 137 2.96 -5.84 -11.28
C LEU A 137 3.25 -6.35 -9.87
N PRO A 138 2.91 -7.59 -9.47
CA PRO A 138 3.14 -8.03 -8.10
C PRO A 138 4.62 -8.02 -7.69
N ARG A 139 5.51 -8.33 -8.64
CA ARG A 139 6.95 -8.30 -8.41
C ARG A 139 7.46 -6.87 -8.31
N GLU A 140 7.08 -6.01 -9.24
CA GLU A 140 7.49 -4.60 -9.26
C GLU A 140 7.00 -3.86 -8.01
N LEU A 141 5.75 -4.12 -7.61
CA LEU A 141 5.18 -3.54 -6.39
C LEU A 141 5.88 -4.05 -5.13
N LYS A 142 6.24 -5.34 -5.09
CA LYS A 142 7.05 -5.91 -4.00
C LYS A 142 8.38 -5.16 -3.89
N ASP A 143 9.12 -5.07 -4.99
CA ASP A 143 10.45 -4.46 -5.02
C ASP A 143 10.39 -2.97 -4.62
N TYR A 144 9.37 -2.25 -5.11
CA TYR A 144 9.11 -0.85 -4.73
C TYR A 144 8.81 -0.69 -3.24
N ILE A 145 7.92 -1.52 -2.67
CA ILE A 145 7.53 -1.43 -1.25
C ILE A 145 8.69 -1.82 -0.33
N GLU A 146 9.48 -2.84 -0.67
CA GLU A 146 10.68 -3.20 0.11
C GLU A 146 11.72 -2.07 0.08
N ALA A 147 11.90 -1.41 -1.05
CA ALA A 147 12.80 -0.27 -1.15
C ALA A 147 12.29 0.94 -0.34
N PHE A 148 10.98 1.23 -0.40
CA PHE A 148 10.39 2.37 0.30
C PHE A 148 10.37 2.16 1.82
N TYR A 149 9.94 0.99 2.28
CA TYR A 149 9.74 0.66 3.70
C TYR A 149 10.88 -0.14 4.33
N ALA A 150 12.09 -0.13 3.76
CA ALA A 150 13.17 -0.91 4.33
C ALA A 150 13.43 -0.53 5.81
N PRO A 151 13.73 -1.52 6.69
CA PRO A 151 14.17 -2.88 6.37
C PRO A 151 13.05 -3.93 6.23
N LEU A 152 11.78 -3.52 6.10
CA LEU A 152 10.67 -4.49 6.01
C LEU A 152 10.76 -5.35 4.74
N ARG A 153 10.46 -6.64 4.90
CA ARG A 153 10.29 -7.59 3.80
C ARG A 153 8.86 -7.52 3.28
N VAL A 154 8.65 -7.93 2.04
CA VAL A 154 7.31 -8.01 1.46
C VAL A 154 7.03 -9.41 0.98
N GLU A 155 5.91 -10.00 1.42
CA GLU A 155 5.45 -11.30 0.98
C GLU A 155 4.17 -11.16 0.17
N VAL A 156 4.13 -11.78 -1.01
CA VAL A 156 2.97 -11.73 -1.91
C VAL A 156 2.19 -13.04 -1.78
N VAL A 157 0.90 -12.93 -1.50
CA VAL A 157 -0.03 -14.04 -1.32
C VAL A 157 -1.17 -13.88 -2.32
N SER A 158 -1.42 -14.90 -3.15
CA SER A 158 -2.58 -14.90 -4.04
C SER A 158 -3.80 -15.50 -3.34
N GLN A 159 -4.93 -14.81 -3.43
CA GLN A 159 -6.22 -15.24 -2.89
C GLN A 159 -7.29 -15.10 -3.99
N PRO A 160 -7.75 -16.21 -4.60
CA PRO A 160 -8.81 -16.15 -5.60
C PRO A 160 -10.15 -15.72 -4.97
N VAL A 161 -10.86 -14.83 -5.64
CA VAL A 161 -12.12 -14.22 -5.23
C VAL A 161 -13.20 -14.49 -6.26
N LEU A 162 -14.28 -15.15 -5.87
CA LEU A 162 -15.48 -15.32 -6.67
C LEU A 162 -16.50 -14.27 -6.26
N VAL A 163 -16.78 -13.34 -7.16
CA VAL A 163 -17.83 -12.34 -6.97
C VAL A 163 -19.17 -12.99 -7.29
N VAL A 164 -20.13 -12.85 -6.38
CA VAL A 164 -21.46 -13.47 -6.52
C VAL A 164 -22.56 -12.41 -6.35
N SER A 165 -23.43 -12.30 -7.36
CA SER A 165 -24.64 -11.44 -7.33
C SER A 165 -25.75 -12.00 -6.44
N GLY A 166 -25.73 -13.30 -6.19
CA GLY A 166 -26.64 -13.98 -5.29
C GLY A 166 -26.30 -15.47 -5.14
N PRO A 167 -27.03 -16.20 -4.27
CA PRO A 167 -26.80 -17.63 -4.05
C PRO A 167 -27.00 -18.51 -5.29
N LYS A 168 -27.81 -18.03 -6.26
CA LYS A 168 -28.20 -18.79 -7.46
C LYS A 168 -27.30 -18.52 -8.67
N ASP A 169 -26.52 -17.44 -8.64
CA ASP A 169 -25.68 -17.00 -9.76
C ASP A 169 -24.25 -17.53 -9.66
N GLU A 170 -24.03 -18.55 -8.83
CA GLU A 170 -22.70 -19.13 -8.64
C GLU A 170 -22.36 -20.06 -9.81
N PRO A 171 -21.35 -19.73 -10.64
CA PRO A 171 -21.04 -20.53 -11.80
C PRO A 171 -20.44 -21.89 -11.36
N LYS A 172 -21.00 -22.97 -11.91
CA LYS A 172 -20.58 -24.34 -11.59
C LYS A 172 -19.12 -24.56 -12.00
N GLY A 173 -18.32 -25.11 -11.10
CA GLY A 173 -16.93 -25.52 -11.38
C GLY A 173 -15.84 -24.48 -11.11
N LEU A 174 -16.19 -23.23 -10.79
CA LEU A 174 -15.21 -22.19 -10.41
C LEU A 174 -14.86 -22.17 -8.91
N ARG A 175 -15.64 -22.90 -8.10
CA ARG A 175 -15.40 -23.03 -6.68
C ARG A 175 -14.32 -24.07 -6.40
N THR A 176 -13.20 -23.60 -5.85
CA THR A 176 -12.19 -24.44 -5.22
C THR A 176 -12.28 -24.29 -3.70
N LYS A 177 -11.56 -25.14 -2.95
CA LYS A 177 -11.41 -25.00 -1.49
C LYS A 177 -10.78 -23.66 -1.08
N ASP A 178 -10.02 -23.05 -1.99
CA ASP A 178 -9.25 -21.84 -1.78
C ASP A 178 -9.98 -20.59 -2.32
N THR A 179 -11.07 -20.76 -3.07
CA THR A 179 -11.88 -19.66 -3.60
C THR A 179 -12.73 -19.03 -2.50
N VAL A 180 -12.70 -17.70 -2.44
CA VAL A 180 -13.44 -16.92 -1.47
C VAL A 180 -14.64 -16.23 -2.10
N ARG A 181 -15.81 -16.30 -1.47
CA ARG A 181 -17.03 -15.64 -1.97
C ARG A 181 -17.12 -14.21 -1.46
N VAL A 182 -17.47 -13.31 -2.37
CA VAL A 182 -17.65 -11.90 -2.07
C VAL A 182 -18.96 -11.42 -2.69
N PRO A 183 -19.88 -10.86 -1.86
CA PRO A 183 -21.16 -10.39 -2.36
C PRO A 183 -20.98 -9.13 -3.20
N TYR A 184 -21.68 -9.11 -4.33
CA TYR A 184 -21.83 -7.93 -5.18
C TYR A 184 -22.92 -7.01 -4.62
N ILE A 185 -22.63 -5.71 -4.54
CA ILE A 185 -23.51 -4.71 -3.90
C ILE A 185 -24.38 -3.97 -4.92
N GLY A 186 -24.09 -4.09 -6.21
CA GLY A 186 -24.85 -3.47 -7.30
C GLY A 186 -23.97 -2.71 -8.29
N SER A 187 -24.55 -2.36 -9.43
CA SER A 187 -23.94 -1.59 -10.53
C SER A 187 -24.55 -0.19 -10.64
N ALA A 188 -25.40 0.21 -9.68
CA ALA A 188 -26.24 1.41 -9.81
C ALA A 188 -25.44 2.68 -10.14
N ASN A 189 -24.17 2.75 -9.72
CA ASN A 189 -23.22 3.81 -10.10
C ASN A 189 -21.87 3.26 -10.65
N GLY A 190 -21.83 1.97 -10.98
CA GLY A 190 -20.65 1.32 -11.54
C GLY A 190 -20.45 1.77 -12.97
N VAL A 191 -19.39 2.56 -13.21
CA VAL A 191 -18.95 2.89 -14.57
C VAL A 191 -18.60 1.55 -15.25
N MET A 192 -19.21 1.26 -16.39
CA MET A 192 -18.88 0.14 -17.29
C MET A 192 -19.23 -1.28 -16.81
N GLY A 193 -20.25 -1.47 -15.96
CA GLY A 193 -20.74 -2.81 -15.58
C GLY A 193 -19.78 -3.64 -14.71
N VAL A 194 -18.71 -3.02 -14.21
CA VAL A 194 -17.78 -3.66 -13.27
C VAL A 194 -18.47 -3.85 -11.92
N PRO A 195 -18.41 -5.06 -11.33
CA PRO A 195 -19.03 -5.30 -10.04
C PRO A 195 -18.38 -4.50 -8.92
N GLN A 196 -19.20 -3.79 -8.15
CA GLN A 196 -18.77 -3.10 -6.93
C GLN A 196 -18.89 -4.01 -5.71
N VAL A 197 -17.87 -3.94 -4.85
CA VAL A 197 -17.71 -4.77 -3.66
C VAL A 197 -17.44 -3.90 -2.43
N ALA A 198 -17.99 -4.30 -1.28
CA ALA A 198 -17.68 -3.65 0.00
C ALA A 198 -16.21 -3.86 0.39
N PHE A 199 -15.55 -2.77 0.77
CA PHE A 199 -14.22 -2.76 1.35
C PHE A 199 -14.07 -3.76 2.50
N GLY A 200 -15.02 -3.81 3.44
CA GLY A 200 -14.96 -4.66 4.62
C GLY A 200 -14.96 -6.15 4.29
N GLU A 201 -15.62 -6.57 3.21
CA GLU A 201 -15.59 -7.95 2.72
C GLU A 201 -14.18 -8.33 2.24
N LEU A 202 -13.59 -7.52 1.37
CA LEU A 202 -12.25 -7.76 0.84
C LEU A 202 -11.19 -7.70 1.92
N LEU A 203 -11.31 -6.77 2.87
CA LEU A 203 -10.39 -6.62 3.99
C LEU A 203 -10.38 -7.88 4.88
N ARG A 204 -11.57 -8.41 5.20
CA ARG A 204 -11.71 -9.65 5.97
C ARG A 204 -11.03 -10.83 5.26
N HIS A 205 -11.14 -10.91 3.94
CA HIS A 205 -10.54 -11.99 3.19
C HIS A 205 -9.02 -11.87 3.05
N ALA A 206 -8.50 -10.65 2.85
CA ALA A 206 -7.07 -10.39 2.87
C ALA A 206 -6.44 -10.79 4.22
N THR A 207 -7.02 -10.31 5.31
CA THR A 207 -6.56 -10.63 6.67
C THR A 207 -6.70 -12.11 7.03
N ALA A 208 -7.77 -12.77 6.58
CA ALA A 208 -7.96 -14.21 6.76
C ALA A 208 -6.90 -15.03 5.98
N ALA A 209 -6.52 -14.61 4.77
CA ALA A 209 -5.49 -15.27 3.98
C ALA A 209 -4.14 -15.28 4.71
N VAL A 210 -3.75 -14.14 5.32
CA VAL A 210 -2.56 -14.04 6.16
C VAL A 210 -2.69 -14.89 7.43
N SER A 211 -3.84 -14.84 8.10
CA SER A 211 -4.07 -15.56 9.37
C SER A 211 -3.96 -17.09 9.23
N LYS A 212 -4.29 -17.63 8.05
CA LYS A 212 -4.16 -19.04 7.70
C LYS A 212 -2.71 -19.49 7.47
N ARG A 213 -1.74 -18.56 7.41
CA ARG A 213 -0.31 -18.80 7.18
C ARG A 213 0.47 -18.62 8.49
N PRO A 214 0.75 -19.70 9.26
CA PRO A 214 1.40 -19.58 10.57
C PRO A 214 2.81 -18.97 10.52
N ASP A 215 3.50 -19.18 9.40
CA ASP A 215 4.81 -18.61 9.06
C ASP A 215 4.75 -17.09 8.88
N LEU A 216 3.66 -16.59 8.29
CA LEU A 216 3.51 -15.18 7.94
C LEU A 216 2.83 -14.38 9.07
N ARG A 217 1.75 -14.90 9.66
CA ARG A 217 0.93 -14.18 10.65
C ARG A 217 1.69 -13.68 11.89
N ARG A 218 2.84 -14.29 12.21
CA ARG A 218 3.69 -13.92 13.36
C ARG A 218 4.68 -12.81 13.03
N ARG A 219 4.83 -12.47 11.76
CA ARG A 219 5.83 -11.54 11.21
C ARG A 219 5.21 -10.35 10.50
N VAL A 220 3.92 -10.41 10.18
CA VAL A 220 3.24 -9.35 9.46
C VAL A 220 3.01 -8.14 10.36
N VAL A 221 3.53 -6.99 9.95
CA VAL A 221 3.21 -5.68 10.51
C VAL A 221 2.00 -5.05 9.84
N MET A 222 1.79 -5.34 8.54
CA MET A 222 0.69 -4.77 7.76
C MET A 222 0.21 -5.72 6.67
N THR A 223 -1.11 -5.78 6.46
CA THR A 223 -1.73 -6.52 5.35
C THR A 223 -2.31 -5.55 4.31
N MET A 224 -1.90 -5.69 3.05
CA MET A 224 -2.37 -4.89 1.92
C MET A 224 -3.11 -5.80 0.93
N GLY A 225 -4.43 -5.72 0.87
CA GLY A 225 -5.21 -6.31 -0.21
C GLY A 225 -5.08 -5.49 -1.49
N LEU A 226 -4.89 -6.16 -2.62
CA LEU A 226 -4.87 -5.54 -3.96
C LEU A 226 -5.86 -6.26 -4.87
N THR A 227 -6.73 -5.52 -5.55
CA THR A 227 -7.76 -6.10 -6.42
C THR A 227 -7.97 -5.29 -7.69
N THR A 228 -8.57 -5.90 -8.70
CA THR A 228 -9.12 -5.24 -9.90
C THR A 228 -10.62 -5.05 -9.84
N LEU A 229 -11.26 -5.38 -8.72
CA LEU A 229 -12.68 -5.10 -8.46
C LEU A 229 -12.88 -3.65 -8.05
N ASP A 230 -14.01 -3.05 -8.43
CA ASP A 230 -14.37 -1.72 -7.94
C ASP A 230 -14.81 -1.82 -6.48
N ILE A 231 -14.35 -0.90 -5.63
CA ILE A 231 -14.58 -0.97 -4.19
C ILE A 231 -15.36 0.25 -3.70
N THR A 232 -16.27 -0.01 -2.77
CA THR A 232 -17.02 1.02 -2.05
C THR A 232 -16.86 0.84 -0.54
N LEU A 233 -17.10 1.91 0.22
CA LEU A 233 -17.09 1.84 1.67
C LEU A 233 -18.35 1.16 2.20
N ASP A 234 -18.21 0.54 3.38
CA ASP A 234 -19.29 -0.22 4.04
C ASP A 234 -20.50 0.64 4.45
N ASN A 235 -20.35 1.97 4.43
CA ASN A 235 -21.39 2.92 4.84
C ASN A 235 -22.40 3.25 3.73
N GLY A 236 -22.20 2.76 2.49
CA GLY A 236 -23.12 2.99 1.36
C GLY A 236 -23.25 4.44 0.89
N HIS A 237 -22.46 5.38 1.44
CA HIS A 237 -22.52 6.80 1.11
C HIS A 237 -21.52 7.21 0.03
N ASN A 238 -20.49 6.40 -0.18
CA ASN A 238 -19.48 6.66 -1.21
C ASN A 238 -19.84 5.87 -2.47
N ASN A 239 -19.76 6.53 -3.63
CA ASN A 239 -19.98 5.84 -4.91
C ASN A 239 -18.87 4.82 -5.22
N TRP A 240 -17.63 5.14 -4.87
CA TRP A 240 -16.45 4.27 -5.00
C TRP A 240 -15.25 4.90 -4.28
N VAL A 241 -14.18 4.14 -4.06
CA VAL A 241 -12.89 4.62 -3.54
C VAL A 241 -11.73 3.90 -4.24
N TYR A 242 -10.55 4.51 -4.33
CA TYR A 242 -9.33 3.83 -4.80
C TYR A 242 -8.80 2.82 -3.78
N GLY A 243 -9.08 3.05 -2.51
CA GLY A 243 -8.60 2.23 -1.41
C GLY A 243 -9.11 2.75 -0.09
N ALA A 244 -9.08 1.88 0.91
CA ALA A 244 -9.31 2.24 2.30
C ALA A 244 -8.44 1.39 3.21
N ALA A 245 -8.21 1.88 4.42
CA ALA A 245 -7.44 1.18 5.44
C ALA A 245 -8.13 1.26 6.80
N ARG A 246 -7.92 0.24 7.62
CA ARG A 246 -8.25 0.21 9.04
C ARG A 246 -6.95 0.17 9.83
N PRO A 247 -6.44 1.32 10.31
CA PRO A 247 -5.18 1.39 11.03
C PRO A 247 -5.14 0.51 12.28
N THR A 248 -6.27 0.35 12.97
CA THR A 248 -6.41 -0.55 14.13
C THR A 248 -6.10 -2.00 13.81
N ASP A 249 -6.38 -2.40 12.57
CA ASP A 249 -6.21 -3.77 12.08
C ASP A 249 -4.88 -3.92 11.34
N SER A 250 -4.12 -2.81 11.18
CA SER A 250 -2.94 -2.71 10.33
C SER A 250 -3.18 -3.29 8.94
N ALA A 251 -4.35 -3.02 8.37
CA ALA A 251 -4.76 -3.61 7.12
C ALA A 251 -5.50 -2.62 6.21
N GLY A 252 -5.35 -2.78 4.91
CA GLY A 252 -6.06 -1.99 3.90
C GLY A 252 -6.29 -2.79 2.64
N VAL A 253 -7.16 -2.28 1.76
CA VAL A 253 -7.44 -2.84 0.45
C VAL A 253 -7.46 -1.71 -0.56
N PHE A 254 -6.80 -1.94 -1.70
CA PHE A 254 -6.69 -1.00 -2.80
C PHE A 254 -7.21 -1.64 -4.09
N SER A 255 -7.94 -0.85 -4.86
CA SER A 255 -8.47 -1.22 -6.17
C SER A 255 -7.67 -0.52 -7.27
N LEU A 256 -7.30 -1.30 -8.28
CA LEU A 256 -6.63 -0.80 -9.48
C LEU A 256 -7.59 -0.50 -10.62
N VAL A 257 -8.87 -0.81 -10.47
CA VAL A 257 -9.81 -0.80 -11.60
C VAL A 257 -9.98 0.58 -12.22
N ARG A 258 -9.88 1.63 -11.40
CA ARG A 258 -10.07 3.03 -11.81
C ARG A 258 -8.82 3.68 -12.38
N PHE A 259 -7.66 3.04 -12.31
CA PHE A 259 -6.42 3.52 -12.96
C PHE A 259 -6.34 3.11 -14.43
N ARG A 260 -7.37 2.42 -14.92
CA ARG A 260 -7.51 2.02 -16.30
C ARG A 260 -7.86 3.22 -17.19
N PRO A 261 -7.24 3.37 -18.38
CA PRO A 261 -7.58 4.43 -19.32
C PRO A 261 -9.08 4.45 -19.67
N GLU A 262 -9.71 3.27 -19.74
CA GLU A 262 -11.14 3.14 -20.04
C GLU A 262 -12.05 3.81 -19.00
N PHE A 263 -11.57 4.00 -17.77
CA PHE A 263 -12.30 4.71 -16.72
C PHE A 263 -12.08 6.23 -16.74
N ALA A 264 -10.97 6.70 -17.32
CA ALA A 264 -10.69 8.12 -17.49
C ALA A 264 -11.48 8.74 -18.66
N GLY A 265 -12.20 7.93 -19.44
CA GLY A 265 -12.83 8.36 -20.69
C GLY A 265 -11.81 8.63 -21.79
N GLU A 266 -10.57 8.17 -21.62
CA GLU A 266 -9.55 8.23 -22.65
C GLU A 266 -9.85 7.13 -23.66
N ASP A 267 -10.08 7.53 -24.92
CA ASP A 267 -10.19 6.56 -26.00
C ASP A 267 -8.88 5.77 -26.08
N PRO A 268 -8.89 4.44 -25.97
CA PRO A 268 -7.66 3.64 -26.00
C PRO A 268 -6.87 3.78 -27.31
N GLN A 269 -7.44 4.43 -28.33
CA GLN A 269 -6.78 4.72 -29.61
C GLN A 269 -6.00 6.06 -29.61
N SER A 270 -6.27 6.99 -28.70
CA SER A 270 -5.66 8.34 -28.73
C SER A 270 -4.23 8.40 -28.18
N SER A 271 -3.74 7.34 -27.54
CA SER A 271 -2.39 7.26 -26.95
C SER A 271 -1.35 6.59 -27.85
N SER A 272 -1.70 6.30 -29.11
CA SER A 272 -0.82 5.66 -30.10
C SER A 272 -0.26 6.61 -31.18
N ALA A 273 -0.33 7.92 -30.95
CA ALA A 273 0.19 8.97 -31.85
C ALA A 273 1.52 9.54 -31.37
#